data_AF-W1DW30-F1
#
_entry.id   AF-W1DW30-F1
#
_cell.length_a   1.000
_cell.length_b   1.000
_cell.length_c   1.000
_cell.angle_alpha   90.00
_cell.angle_beta   90.00
_cell.angle_gamma   90.00
#
_symmetry.space_group_name_H-M   'P 1'
#
loop_
_entity.id
_entity.type
_entity.pdbx_description
1 polymer ?
#
loop_
_entity_poly.entity_id
_entity_poly.type
_entity_poly.pdbx_seq_one_letter_code
_entity_poly.pdbx_strand_id
1 'polypeptide(L)'
;MRSKRFEALAKRPVNQDGFVKEWIEEGFIAMESPNDPKPSIRIVNGAVTELDGKPVEQFDLIDHFIARYGINLARAEEVMAMDSVKLANMLCDPNVKRSDIVPLTTAMTPAKIVEVVSHMNVVEMMMAMQKNARPPHAVPAGACH
;
A
#
# COMPACT_ATOMS: atom_id res chain seq x y z
N MET A 1 -2.26 -31.96 35.82
CA MET A 1 -2.60 -30.73 36.56
C MET A 1 -2.43 -29.55 35.60
N ARG A 2 -3.46 -28.73 35.35
CA ARG A 2 -3.34 -27.53 34.49
C ARG A 2 -2.75 -26.38 35.29
N SER A 3 -1.96 -25.52 34.62
CA SER A 3 -1.39 -24.34 35.26
C SER A 3 -2.48 -23.30 35.51
N LYS A 4 -2.63 -22.84 36.77
CA LYS A 4 -3.56 -21.77 37.14
C LYS A 4 -3.37 -20.48 36.34
N ARG A 5 -2.13 -20.20 35.91
CA ARG A 5 -1.81 -19.06 35.03
C ARG A 5 -2.49 -19.18 33.66
N PHE A 6 -2.48 -20.37 33.06
CA PHE A 6 -3.11 -20.60 31.76
C PHE A 6 -4.63 -20.63 31.84
N GLU A 7 -5.20 -21.08 32.96
CA GLU A 7 -6.66 -20.98 33.18
C GLU A 7 -7.12 -19.53 33.24
N ALA A 8 -6.33 -18.65 33.86
CA ALA A 8 -6.61 -17.21 33.88
C ALA A 8 -6.44 -16.58 32.48
N LEU A 9 -5.39 -16.97 31.74
CA LEU A 9 -5.15 -16.48 30.38
C LEU A 9 -6.25 -16.92 29.40
N ALA A 10 -6.70 -18.17 29.48
CA ALA A 10 -7.74 -18.71 28.60
C ALA A 10 -9.08 -17.97 28.73
N LYS A 11 -9.38 -17.44 29.92
CA LYS A 11 -10.62 -16.68 30.19
C LYS A 11 -10.57 -15.22 29.73
N ARG A 12 -9.45 -14.72 29.19
CA ARG A 12 -9.35 -13.33 28.73
C ARG A 12 -10.25 -13.08 27.51
N PRO A 13 -10.91 -11.90 27.42
CA PRO A 13 -11.81 -11.57 26.30
C PRO A 13 -11.18 -11.72 24.91
N VAL A 14 -9.89 -11.39 24.76
CA VAL A 14 -9.17 -11.51 23.48
C VAL A 14 -9.24 -12.91 22.85
N ASN A 15 -9.40 -13.97 23.65
CA ASN A 15 -9.51 -15.33 23.10
C ASN A 15 -10.89 -15.63 22.49
N GLN A 16 -11.82 -14.67 22.53
CA GLN A 16 -13.10 -14.73 21.83
C GLN A 16 -13.00 -14.10 20.44
N ASP A 17 -11.88 -13.43 20.13
CA ASP A 17 -11.61 -12.87 18.81
C ASP A 17 -11.29 -14.00 17.82
N GLY A 18 -11.74 -13.85 16.58
CA GLY A 18 -11.53 -14.83 15.51
C GLY A 18 -10.13 -14.74 14.91
N PHE A 19 -9.13 -15.36 15.54
CA PHE A 19 -7.81 -15.50 14.94
C PHE A 19 -7.74 -16.73 14.04
N VAL A 20 -7.27 -16.54 12.81
CA VAL A 20 -7.01 -17.62 11.86
C VAL A 20 -5.55 -17.58 11.42
N LYS A 21 -5.05 -18.71 10.93
CA LYS A 21 -3.77 -18.74 10.22
C LYS A 21 -3.95 -18.20 8.81
N GLU A 22 -2.86 -17.72 8.23
CA GLU A 22 -2.86 -17.28 6.85
C GLU A 22 -3.25 -18.40 5.89
N TRP A 23 -4.00 -18.04 4.85
CA TRP A 23 -4.40 -18.92 3.76
C TRP A 23 -4.20 -18.21 2.42
N ILE A 24 -3.02 -18.40 1.83
CA ILE A 24 -2.54 -17.66 0.66
C ILE A 24 -3.43 -17.88 -0.57
N GLU A 25 -3.90 -19.12 -0.79
CA GLU A 25 -4.68 -19.49 -1.98
C GLU A 25 -6.03 -18.77 -2.07
N GLU A 26 -6.67 -18.53 -0.93
CA GLU A 26 -7.96 -17.82 -0.84
C GLU A 26 -7.79 -16.32 -0.50
N GLY A 27 -6.54 -15.82 -0.52
CA GLY A 27 -6.23 -14.42 -0.21
C GLY A 27 -6.40 -14.05 1.27
N PHE A 28 -6.44 -15.02 2.19
CA PHE A 28 -6.49 -14.76 3.63
C PHE A 28 -5.10 -14.45 4.19
N ILE A 29 -4.53 -13.34 3.75
CA ILE A 29 -3.24 -12.79 4.17
C ILE A 29 -3.35 -11.27 4.15
N ALA A 30 -2.73 -10.58 5.10
CA ALA A 30 -2.92 -9.14 5.25
C ALA A 30 -2.21 -8.34 4.16
N MET A 31 -0.92 -8.61 3.92
CA MET A 31 -0.04 -7.95 2.95
C MET A 31 1.13 -8.89 2.61
N GLU A 32 1.95 -8.52 1.63
CA GLU A 32 3.20 -9.23 1.27
C GLU A 32 2.97 -10.69 0.87
N SER A 33 1.89 -10.93 0.12
CA SER A 33 1.59 -12.26 -0.38
C SER A 33 2.62 -12.67 -1.42
N PRO A 34 3.08 -13.93 -1.44
CA PRO A 34 3.93 -14.41 -2.52
C PRO A 34 3.21 -14.46 -3.88
N ASN A 35 1.87 -14.38 -3.87
CA ASN A 35 1.03 -14.30 -5.08
C ASN A 35 0.83 -12.85 -5.56
N ASP A 36 1.25 -11.84 -4.80
CA ASP A 36 1.12 -10.45 -5.22
C ASP A 36 2.03 -10.18 -6.43
N PRO A 37 1.54 -9.43 -7.43
CA PRO A 37 2.33 -9.13 -8.61
C PRO A 37 3.52 -8.25 -8.28
N LYS A 38 4.62 -8.42 -9.03
CA LYS A 38 5.75 -7.51 -8.94
C LYS A 38 5.42 -6.17 -9.59
N PRO A 39 5.85 -5.03 -9.03
CA PRO A 39 5.61 -3.73 -9.62
C PRO A 39 6.23 -3.62 -11.00
N SER A 40 5.41 -3.31 -12.01
CA SER A 40 5.89 -3.01 -13.37
C SER A 40 4.90 -2.11 -14.11
N ILE A 41 5.41 -1.35 -15.08
CA ILE A 41 4.57 -0.63 -16.03
C ILE A 41 5.29 -0.56 -17.37
N ARG A 42 4.53 -0.66 -18.46
CA ARG A 42 5.03 -0.39 -19.82
C ARG A 42 4.07 0.51 -20.54
N ILE A 43 4.58 1.54 -21.21
CA ILE A 43 3.78 2.51 -21.95
C ILE A 43 4.23 2.53 -23.41
N VAL A 44 3.28 2.40 -24.33
CA VAL A 44 3.52 2.51 -25.78
C VAL A 44 2.52 3.50 -26.36
N ASN A 45 3.02 4.51 -27.08
CA ASN A 45 2.20 5.56 -27.70
C ASN A 45 1.24 6.27 -26.73
N GLY A 46 1.66 6.45 -25.47
CA GLY A 46 0.85 7.09 -24.43
C GLY A 46 -0.25 6.21 -23.83
N ALA A 47 -0.29 4.92 -24.15
CA ALA A 47 -1.19 3.93 -23.55
C ALA A 47 -0.41 2.87 -22.78
N VAL A 48 -0.94 2.46 -21.62
CA VAL A 48 -0.35 1.38 -20.82
C VAL A 48 -0.58 0.04 -21.52
N THR A 49 0.50 -0.69 -21.78
CA THR A 49 0.48 -2.03 -22.39
C THR A 49 0.77 -3.16 -21.40
N GLU A 50 1.31 -2.82 -20.23
CA GLU A 50 1.59 -3.76 -19.13
C GLU A 50 1.41 -3.02 -17.80
N LEU A 51 0.76 -3.65 -16.82
CA LEU A 51 0.54 -3.13 -15.48
C LEU A 51 0.76 -4.25 -14.46
N ASP A 52 1.72 -4.07 -13.54
CA ASP A 52 2.06 -5.01 -12.46
C ASP A 52 2.17 -6.46 -12.94
N GLY A 53 3.00 -6.68 -13.96
CA GLY A 53 3.28 -7.99 -14.56
C GLY A 53 2.16 -8.55 -15.43
N LYS A 54 0.99 -7.91 -15.51
CA LYS A 54 -0.08 -8.30 -16.42
C LYS A 54 0.03 -7.55 -17.75
N PRO A 55 -0.02 -8.23 -18.90
CA PRO A 55 -0.12 -7.56 -20.19
C PRO A 55 -1.56 -7.10 -20.46
N VAL A 56 -1.75 -6.12 -21.35
CA VAL A 56 -3.05 -5.48 -21.62
C VAL A 56 -4.15 -6.45 -22.05
N GLU A 57 -3.80 -7.57 -22.67
CA GLU A 57 -4.75 -8.61 -23.10
C GLU A 57 -5.36 -9.39 -21.92
N GLN A 58 -4.74 -9.31 -20.74
CA GLN A 58 -5.20 -9.96 -19.50
C GLN A 58 -5.86 -8.97 -18.53
N PHE A 59 -6.02 -7.71 -18.93
CA PHE A 59 -6.65 -6.71 -18.07
C PHE A 59 -8.11 -7.04 -17.83
N ASP A 60 -8.50 -6.98 -16.56
CA ASP A 60 -9.90 -6.91 -16.17
C ASP A 60 -10.41 -5.45 -16.18
N LEU A 61 -11.64 -5.25 -15.71
CA LEU A 61 -12.24 -3.91 -15.64
C LEU A 61 -11.49 -2.96 -14.70
N ILE A 62 -10.91 -3.48 -13.62
CA ILE A 62 -10.14 -2.71 -12.63
C ILE A 62 -8.81 -2.30 -13.27
N ASP A 63 -8.10 -3.26 -13.86
CA ASP A 63 -6.83 -3.01 -14.54
C ASP A 63 -7.02 -1.94 -15.64
N HIS A 64 -8.06 -2.07 -16.47
CA HIS A 64 -8.39 -1.09 -17.50
C HIS A 64 -8.69 0.31 -16.93
N PHE A 65 -9.43 0.38 -15.82
CA PHE A 65 -9.77 1.67 -15.21
C PHE A 65 -8.52 2.36 -14.63
N ILE A 66 -7.70 1.61 -13.89
CA ILE A 66 -6.45 2.13 -13.30
C ILE A 66 -5.48 2.55 -14.39
N ALA A 67 -5.26 1.71 -15.40
CA ALA A 67 -4.33 1.99 -16.50
C ALA A 67 -4.72 3.23 -17.32
N ARG A 68 -6.03 3.52 -17.46
CA ARG A 68 -6.52 4.67 -18.24
C ARG A 68 -6.67 5.95 -17.43
N TYR A 69 -7.01 5.85 -16.14
CA TYR A 69 -7.45 7.00 -15.35
C TYR A 69 -6.76 7.15 -13.99
N GLY A 70 -6.14 6.09 -13.47
CA GLY A 70 -5.60 6.04 -12.11
C GLY A 70 -4.14 6.47 -11.98
N ILE A 71 -3.37 6.44 -13.07
CA ILE A 71 -1.91 6.67 -13.04
C ILE A 71 -1.55 7.85 -13.92
N ASN A 72 -0.75 8.77 -13.38
CA ASN A 72 -0.13 9.84 -14.15
C ASN A 72 1.03 9.28 -15.00
N LEU A 73 0.73 9.01 -16.27
CA LEU A 73 1.65 8.39 -17.22
C LEU A 73 2.90 9.23 -17.52
N ALA A 74 2.88 10.55 -17.27
CA ALA A 74 4.00 11.44 -17.60
C ALA A 74 5.29 11.11 -16.83
N ARG A 75 5.17 10.52 -15.63
CA ARG A 75 6.31 10.15 -14.76
C ARG A 75 6.29 8.69 -14.30
N ALA A 76 5.38 7.88 -14.83
CA ALA A 76 5.20 6.52 -14.32
C ALA A 76 6.48 5.67 -14.47
N GLU A 77 7.10 5.65 -15.65
CA GLU A 77 8.35 4.89 -15.86
C GLU A 77 9.50 5.38 -14.98
N GLU A 78 9.62 6.70 -14.78
CA GLU A 78 10.61 7.30 -13.88
C GLU A 78 10.42 6.82 -12.43
N VAL A 79 9.19 6.90 -11.92
CA VAL A 79 8.87 6.53 -10.53
C VAL A 79 8.96 5.03 -10.31
N MET A 80 8.59 4.22 -11.31
CA MET A 80 8.72 2.76 -11.23
C MET A 80 10.18 2.31 -11.13
N ALA A 81 11.11 3.04 -11.74
CA ALA A 81 12.55 2.80 -11.64
C ALA A 81 13.17 3.29 -10.32
N MET A 82 12.46 4.11 -9.53
CA MET A 82 12.96 4.55 -8.22
C MET A 82 12.94 3.40 -7.21
N ASP A 83 13.95 3.39 -6.33
CA ASP A 83 14.01 2.49 -5.19
C ASP A 83 12.83 2.75 -4.23
N SER A 84 12.08 1.68 -3.92
CA SER A 84 10.91 1.72 -3.04
C SER A 84 11.28 2.09 -1.61
N VAL A 85 12.47 1.71 -1.13
CA VAL A 85 12.96 2.11 0.20
C VAL A 85 13.23 3.60 0.24
N LYS A 86 13.81 4.17 -0.83
CA LYS A 86 14.01 5.62 -0.95
C LYS A 86 12.68 6.38 -0.95
N LEU A 87 11.68 5.87 -1.67
CA LEU A 87 10.33 6.43 -1.68
C LEU A 87 9.67 6.35 -0.29
N ALA A 88 9.83 5.23 0.42
CA ALA A 88 9.33 5.05 1.78
C ALA A 88 9.94 6.06 2.76
N ASN A 89 11.26 6.27 2.66
CA ASN A 89 11.96 7.31 3.42
C ASN A 89 11.42 8.71 3.11
N MET A 90 11.20 9.03 1.83
CA MET A 90 10.59 10.31 1.45
C MET A 90 9.19 10.50 2.03
N LEU A 91 8.41 9.43 2.21
CA LEU A 91 7.08 9.50 2.83
C LEU A 91 7.14 9.91 4.29
N CYS A 92 8.10 9.43 5.08
CA CYS A 92 8.22 9.76 6.50
C CYS A 92 9.20 10.91 6.82
N ASP A 93 10.05 11.34 5.87
CA ASP A 93 10.99 12.45 6.07
C ASP A 93 10.23 13.79 6.22
N PRO A 94 10.36 14.51 7.36
CA PRO A 94 9.69 15.80 7.57
C PRO A 94 10.17 16.91 6.62
N ASN A 95 11.36 16.78 6.02
CA ASN A 95 11.94 17.80 5.14
C ASN A 95 11.43 17.70 3.69
N VAL A 96 10.85 16.56 3.31
CA VAL A 96 10.26 16.36 1.99
C VAL A 96 8.79 16.78 2.04
N LYS A 97 8.44 17.82 1.29
CA LYS A 97 7.09 18.40 1.30
C LYS A 97 6.09 17.46 0.64
N ARG A 98 4.83 17.55 1.06
CA ARG A 98 3.70 16.85 0.41
C ARG A 98 3.60 17.17 -1.08
N SER A 99 3.89 18.42 -1.48
CA SER A 99 3.90 18.85 -2.88
C SER A 99 4.86 18.05 -3.75
N ASP A 100 5.92 17.52 -3.16
CA ASP A 100 6.98 16.81 -3.87
C ASP A 100 6.68 15.30 -3.92
N ILE A 101 5.90 14.80 -2.96
CA ILE A 101 5.46 13.41 -2.84
C ILE A 101 4.28 13.11 -3.76
N VAL A 102 3.29 14.00 -3.82
CA VAL A 102 2.06 13.76 -4.59
C VAL A 102 2.36 13.40 -6.05
N PRO A 103 3.20 14.15 -6.80
CA PRO A 103 3.55 13.80 -8.17
C PRO A 103 4.19 12.43 -8.34
N LEU A 104 4.92 11.94 -7.32
CA LEU A 104 5.52 10.61 -7.33
C LEU A 104 4.45 9.55 -7.10
N THR A 105 3.68 9.67 -6.01
CA THR A 105 2.64 8.70 -5.65
C THR A 105 1.53 8.57 -6.70
N THR A 106 1.14 9.66 -7.36
CA THR A 106 0.14 9.62 -8.45
C THR A 106 0.65 8.92 -9.72
N ALA A 107 1.95 8.64 -9.81
CA ALA A 107 2.57 7.97 -10.94
C ALA A 107 3.01 6.53 -10.59
N MET A 108 2.71 6.04 -9.38
CA MET A 108 2.97 4.65 -8.97
C MET A 108 1.85 3.72 -9.46
N THR A 109 2.20 2.47 -9.75
CA THR A 109 1.21 1.40 -9.91
C THR A 109 0.67 0.94 -8.55
N PRO A 110 -0.46 0.21 -8.52
CA PRO A 110 -0.97 -0.40 -7.29
C PRO A 110 0.07 -1.25 -6.54
N ALA A 111 0.78 -2.15 -7.23
CA ALA A 111 1.80 -2.96 -6.57
C ALA A 111 2.97 -2.10 -6.07
N LYS A 112 3.36 -1.05 -6.81
CA LYS A 112 4.46 -0.18 -6.41
C LYS A 112 4.20 0.56 -5.11
N ILE A 113 3.01 1.14 -4.94
CA ILE A 113 2.71 1.88 -3.72
C ILE A 113 2.60 0.94 -2.51
N VAL A 114 2.11 -0.29 -2.70
CA VAL A 114 2.10 -1.34 -1.66
C VAL A 114 3.54 -1.71 -1.28
N GLU A 115 4.42 -1.97 -2.25
CA GLU A 115 5.83 -2.28 -2.00
C GLU A 115 6.52 -1.18 -1.19
N VAL A 116 6.26 0.09 -1.51
CA VAL A 116 6.80 1.23 -0.77
C VAL A 116 6.37 1.23 0.69
N VAL A 117 5.08 1.07 0.97
CA VAL A 117 4.58 1.13 2.36
C VAL A 117 4.91 -0.14 3.16
N SER A 118 5.12 -1.27 2.49
CA SER A 118 5.60 -2.52 3.11
C SER A 118 7.00 -2.38 3.72
N HIS A 119 7.81 -1.43 3.25
CA HIS A 119 9.11 -1.13 3.87
C HIS A 119 9.00 -0.30 5.16
N MET A 120 7.80 0.08 5.59
CA MET A 120 7.58 0.97 6.72
C MET A 120 7.01 0.21 7.91
N ASN A 121 7.51 0.52 9.11
CA ASN A 121 6.83 0.13 10.34
C ASN A 121 5.71 1.12 10.68
N VAL A 122 4.89 0.76 11.67
CA VAL A 122 3.71 1.57 12.06
C VAL A 122 4.05 2.99 12.52
N VAL A 123 5.23 3.23 13.10
CA VAL A 123 5.66 4.57 13.53
C VAL A 123 5.99 5.44 12.32
N GLU A 124 6.68 4.88 11.33
CA GLU A 124 6.99 5.57 10.07
C GLU A 124 5.71 5.86 9.28
N MET A 125 4.76 4.93 9.27
CA MET A 125 3.44 5.14 8.67
C MET A 125 2.67 6.26 9.36
N MET A 126 2.68 6.32 10.70
CA MET A 126 2.05 7.42 11.45
C MET A 126 2.70 8.77 11.12
N MET A 127 4.04 8.81 11.01
CA MET A 127 4.80 10.01 10.62
C MET A 127 4.45 10.47 9.20
N ALA A 128 4.39 9.53 8.25
CA ALA A 128 3.98 9.82 6.89
C ALA A 128 2.52 10.28 6.80
N MET A 129 1.62 9.66 7.58
CA MET A 129 0.20 9.98 7.58
C MET A 129 -0.05 11.41 8.05
N GLN A 130 0.53 11.86 9.16
CA GLN A 130 0.32 13.24 9.62
C GLN A 130 0.80 14.30 8.61
N LYS A 131 1.84 13.98 7.81
CA LYS A 131 2.35 14.85 6.75
C LYS A 131 1.45 14.86 5.51
N ASN A 132 0.96 13.69 5.11
CA ASN A 132 0.29 13.50 3.81
C ASN A 132 -1.24 13.59 3.88
N ALA A 133 -1.84 13.31 5.04
CA ALA A 133 -3.28 13.12 5.20
C ALA A 133 -4.09 14.33 4.73
N ARG A 134 -3.60 15.56 4.91
CA ARG A 134 -4.38 16.78 4.61
C ARG A 134 -3.48 18.00 4.27
N PRO A 135 -4.02 19.07 3.68
CA PRO A 135 -3.34 20.36 3.60
C PRO A 135 -2.86 20.84 4.98
N PRO A 136 -1.80 21.66 5.08
CA PRO A 136 -1.10 22.00 6.33
C PRO A 136 -1.91 22.61 7.50
N HIS A 137 -3.24 22.72 7.42
CA HIS A 137 -4.10 23.33 8.43
C HIS A 137 -5.44 22.61 8.66
N ALA A 138 -5.64 21.40 8.12
CA ALA A 138 -6.90 20.70 8.32
C ALA A 138 -6.95 19.99 9.69
N VAL A 139 -7.97 20.31 10.48
CA VAL A 139 -8.20 19.69 11.80
C VAL A 139 -8.68 18.24 11.61
N PRO A 140 -8.19 17.26 12.40
CA PRO A 140 -8.76 15.91 12.43
C PRO A 140 -10.27 15.96 12.70
N ALA A 141 -11.04 15.14 11.99
CA ALA A 141 -12.49 15.10 12.11
C ALA A 141 -12.93 13.67 12.42
N GLY A 142 -13.97 13.54 13.24
CA GLY A 142 -14.62 12.27 13.54
C GLY A 142 -15.96 12.14 12.83
N ALA A 143 -16.31 10.93 12.42
CA ALA A 143 -17.67 10.57 12.00
C ALA A 143 -18.32 9.73 13.11
N CYS A 144 -19.59 10.00 13.42
CA CYS A 144 -20.38 9.20 14.37
C CYS A 144 -21.48 8.43 13.63
N HIS A 145 -21.81 7.24 14.13
CA HIS A 145 -22.96 6.45 13.67
C HIS A 145 -24.29 7.05 14.13
#